data_AF-A0A524ITU8-F1
#
_entry.id   AF-A0A524ITU8-F1
#
_cell.length_a   1.000
_cell.length_b   1.000
_cell.length_c   1.000
_cell.angle_alpha   90.00
_cell.angle_beta   90.00
_cell.angle_gamma   90.00
#
_symmetry.space_group_name_H-M   'P 1'
#
loop_
_entity.id
_entity.type
_entity.pdbx_description
1 polymer ?
#
loop_
_entity_poly.entity_id
_entity_poly.type
_entity_poly.pdbx_seq_one_letter_code
_entity_poly.pdbx_strand_id
1 'polypeptide(L)'
;MKKFIVLAGALVLALAALLPAEQENYLHYSFTAQLIVADPDKASQDLGAWCELMGGYFVLKSSDRVIMRFPYSQNGRLLPFLDSIAEEVLDFSPQAVDLREELLGLTSAIQSREEILSKNLAFIDKTTIEGTLAIEKEVMQLLSETEELKGKLNRLNGDRIYARADISLRYLEKKLPSIIPSSFAWLNGIDFYKFIKRTNMRIRSSLAGIKAEAPEGFAVFNKGRGRTFMALSPEGALYTIYRINNYPRMDLAFWTKALQKQLSDSGYRLHKGPEEFTGPEEKGVYFEWIVPYQG
;
A
#
# COMPACT_ATOMS: atom_id res chain seq x y z
N MET A 1 51.79 44.13 1.36
CA MET A 1 51.09 42.85 1.60
C MET A 1 50.36 42.83 2.95
N LYS A 2 49.37 43.71 3.18
CA LYS A 2 48.60 43.78 4.45
C LYS A 2 47.10 44.08 4.29
N LYS A 3 46.57 44.16 3.06
CA LYS A 3 45.17 44.55 2.79
C LYS A 3 44.22 43.38 2.45
N PHE A 4 44.71 42.15 2.33
CA PHE A 4 43.88 41.00 1.96
C PHE A 4 43.32 40.17 3.14
N ILE A 5 43.86 40.33 4.35
CA ILE A 5 43.44 39.53 5.52
C ILE A 5 42.17 40.10 6.18
N VAL A 6 41.89 41.40 6.04
CA VAL A 6 40.72 42.04 6.65
C VAL A 6 39.42 41.70 5.92
N LEU A 7 39.47 41.39 4.61
CA LEU A 7 38.26 41.04 3.84
C LEU A 7 37.75 39.62 4.12
N ALA A 8 38.64 38.68 4.46
CA ALA A 8 38.23 37.30 4.74
C ALA A 8 37.52 37.16 6.10
N GLY A 9 37.91 37.97 7.11
CA GLY A 9 37.25 37.97 8.42
C GLY A 9 35.83 38.56 8.40
N ALA A 10 35.59 39.57 7.56
CA ALA A 10 34.27 40.19 7.42
C ALA A 10 33.25 39.31 6.67
N LEU A 11 33.72 38.46 5.75
CA LEU A 11 32.84 37.56 4.99
C LEU A 11 32.35 36.37 5.83
N VAL A 12 33.17 35.88 6.79
CA VAL A 12 32.79 34.78 7.69
C VAL A 12 31.82 35.27 8.78
N LEU A 13 31.95 36.51 9.26
CA LEU A 13 31.00 37.10 10.21
C LEU A 13 29.64 37.45 9.59
N ALA A 14 29.59 37.76 8.29
CA ALA A 14 28.32 38.00 7.59
C ALA A 14 27.55 36.72 7.26
N LEU A 15 28.24 35.57 7.16
CA LEU A 15 27.60 34.28 6.88
C LEU A 15 26.95 33.64 8.12
N ALA A 16 27.44 33.95 9.32
CA ALA A 16 26.86 33.46 10.58
C ALA A 16 25.53 34.14 10.95
N ALA A 17 25.25 35.33 10.40
CA ALA A 17 24.03 36.08 10.65
C ALA A 17 22.83 35.67 9.77
N LEU A 18 23.02 34.69 8.88
CA LEU A 18 21.98 34.15 7.99
C LEU A 18 21.40 32.81 8.49
N LEU A 19 21.82 32.33 9.67
CA LEU A 19 21.09 31.26 10.33
C LEU A 19 19.73 31.84 10.75
N PRO A 20 18.61 31.38 10.18
CA PRO A 20 17.32 31.81 10.67
C PRO A 20 17.29 31.50 12.16
N ALA A 21 16.97 32.50 12.98
CA ALA A 21 16.67 32.29 14.39
C ALA A 21 15.66 31.14 14.44
N GLU A 22 16.07 30.03 15.06
CA GLU A 22 15.26 28.84 15.23
C GLU A 22 14.02 29.27 16.02
N GLN A 23 12.95 29.58 15.30
CA GLN A 23 11.73 30.09 15.88
C GLN A 23 11.18 28.93 16.69
N GLU A 24 11.32 28.99 18.01
CA GLU A 24 10.99 27.88 18.91
C GLU A 24 9.55 27.44 18.66
N ASN A 25 9.38 26.36 17.88
CA ASN A 25 8.08 25.80 17.62
C ASN A 25 7.70 24.93 18.82
N TYR A 26 6.59 25.27 19.46
CA TYR A 26 6.03 24.45 20.55
C TYR A 26 4.75 23.73 20.12
N LEU A 27 4.33 23.88 18.87
CA LEU A 27 3.17 23.21 18.32
C LEU A 27 3.60 21.88 17.71
N HIS A 28 3.01 20.79 18.20
CA HIS A 28 3.05 19.51 17.55
C HIS A 28 1.89 19.39 16.56
N TYR A 29 2.21 19.08 15.30
CA TYR A 29 1.23 18.88 14.25
C TYR A 29 1.05 17.40 13.96
N SER A 30 -0.21 16.97 13.91
CA SER A 30 -0.59 15.64 13.44
C SER A 30 -1.64 15.73 12.35
N PHE A 31 -1.55 14.83 11.37
CA PHE A 31 -2.44 14.77 10.22
C PHE A 31 -3.00 13.36 10.11
N THR A 32 -4.31 13.25 9.96
CA THR A 32 -4.97 12.00 9.58
C THR A 32 -5.60 12.19 8.21
N ALA A 33 -5.36 11.27 7.28
CA ALA A 33 -5.93 11.35 5.95
C ALA A 33 -6.44 9.99 5.45
N GLN A 34 -7.48 10.01 4.63
CA GLN A 34 -7.98 8.84 3.90
C GLN A 34 -7.99 9.14 2.41
N LEU A 35 -7.28 8.31 1.64
CA LEU A 35 -7.09 8.51 0.20
C LEU A 35 -7.72 7.35 -0.58
N ILE A 36 -8.42 7.68 -1.66
CA ILE A 36 -8.70 6.73 -2.76
C ILE A 36 -7.54 6.82 -3.75
N VAL A 37 -6.90 5.70 -4.02
CA VAL A 37 -5.75 5.61 -4.93
C VAL A 37 -5.96 4.51 -5.96
N ALA A 38 -5.41 4.70 -7.16
CA ALA A 38 -5.48 3.71 -8.25
C ALA A 38 -4.58 2.49 -8.00
N ASP A 39 -3.47 2.67 -7.31
CA ASP A 39 -2.50 1.62 -6.98
C ASP A 39 -1.94 1.91 -5.57
N PRO A 40 -2.36 1.17 -4.55
CA PRO A 40 -1.93 1.42 -3.18
C PRO A 40 -0.44 1.16 -2.94
N ASP A 41 0.16 0.19 -3.63
CA ASP A 41 1.59 -0.10 -3.51
C ASP A 41 2.43 1.04 -4.08
N LYS A 42 2.04 1.55 -5.26
CA LYS A 42 2.69 2.71 -5.86
C LYS A 42 2.51 3.97 -5.00
N ALA A 43 1.29 4.24 -4.54
CA ALA A 43 1.02 5.40 -3.67
C ALA A 43 1.83 5.35 -2.37
N SER A 44 1.96 4.16 -1.77
CA SER A 44 2.81 3.95 -0.58
C SER A 44 4.30 4.22 -0.88
N GLN A 45 4.78 3.82 -2.06
CA GLN A 45 6.14 4.14 -2.51
C GLN A 45 6.35 5.63 -2.71
N ASP A 46 5.43 6.31 -3.40
CA ASP A 46 5.48 7.74 -3.68
C ASP A 46 5.45 8.56 -2.38
N LEU A 47 4.59 8.20 -1.42
CA LEU A 47 4.56 8.79 -0.08
C LEU A 47 5.90 8.65 0.64
N GLY A 48 6.52 7.46 0.57
CA GLY A 48 7.84 7.22 1.15
C GLY A 48 8.92 8.10 0.52
N ALA A 49 8.97 8.16 -0.81
CA ALA A 49 9.95 8.98 -1.53
C ALA A 49 9.79 10.48 -1.24
N TRP A 50 8.55 10.97 -1.17
CA TRP A 50 8.28 12.35 -0.79
C TRP A 50 8.73 12.64 0.64
N CYS A 51 8.47 11.72 1.58
CA CYS A 51 8.87 11.89 2.98
C CYS A 51 10.40 12.01 3.11
N GLU A 52 11.15 11.11 2.46
CA GLU A 52 12.62 11.15 2.45
C GLU A 52 13.16 12.42 1.79
N LEU A 53 12.58 12.84 0.65
CA LEU A 53 12.96 14.07 -0.04
C LEU A 53 12.77 15.32 0.82
N MET A 54 11.76 15.33 1.67
CA MET A 54 11.46 16.41 2.60
C MET A 54 12.29 16.36 3.90
N GLY A 55 13.24 15.42 4.02
CA GLY A 55 14.07 15.24 5.20
C GLY A 55 13.34 14.55 6.37
N GLY A 56 12.27 13.81 6.07
CA GLY A 56 11.53 13.00 7.03
C GLY A 56 11.90 11.52 6.97
N TYR A 57 11.14 10.71 7.69
CA TYR A 57 11.26 9.25 7.71
C TYR A 57 9.89 8.58 7.93
N PHE A 58 9.76 7.34 7.44
CA PHE A 58 8.57 6.53 7.68
C PHE A 58 8.70 5.72 8.98
N VAL A 59 7.61 5.65 9.73
CA VAL A 59 7.46 4.75 10.89
C VAL A 59 6.82 3.43 10.45
N LEU A 60 5.87 3.51 9.52
CA LEU A 60 5.20 2.37 8.92
C LEU A 60 4.97 2.63 7.44
N LYS A 61 5.25 1.63 6.61
CA LYS A 61 4.99 1.63 5.17
C LYS A 61 4.36 0.31 4.77
N SER A 62 3.06 0.32 4.50
CA SER A 62 2.30 -0.79 3.91
C SER A 62 1.47 -0.30 2.73
N SER A 63 0.80 -1.22 2.04
CA SER A 63 -0.05 -0.90 0.90
C SER A 63 -1.36 -0.22 1.31
N ASP A 64 -1.84 -0.45 2.53
CA ASP A 64 -3.09 0.09 3.07
C ASP A 64 -2.89 1.29 4.02
N ARG A 65 -1.67 1.49 4.53
CA ARG A 65 -1.38 2.53 5.51
C ARG A 65 0.07 3.00 5.46
N VAL A 66 0.25 4.31 5.57
CA VAL A 66 1.57 4.93 5.70
C VAL A 66 1.56 5.86 6.91
N ILE A 67 2.49 5.63 7.83
CA ILE A 67 2.74 6.53 8.96
C ILE A 67 4.12 7.12 8.79
N MET A 68 4.20 8.44 8.72
CA MET A 68 5.44 9.15 8.46
C MET A 68 5.63 10.37 9.36
N ARG A 69 6.90 10.73 9.57
CA ARG A 69 7.31 11.92 10.31
C ARG A 69 8.14 12.80 9.40
N PHE A 70 7.81 14.09 9.35
CA PHE A 70 8.47 15.03 8.46
C PHE A 70 8.58 16.40 9.14
N PRO A 71 9.58 17.23 8.76
CA PRO A 71 9.80 18.52 9.41
C PRO A 71 8.56 19.42 9.34
N TYR A 72 8.22 20.09 10.45
CA TYR A 72 7.01 20.93 10.52
C TYR A 72 6.98 22.06 9.47
N SER A 73 8.15 22.50 9.00
CA SER A 73 8.27 23.49 7.92
C SER A 73 7.64 23.04 6.60
N GLN A 74 7.41 21.73 6.43
CA GLN A 74 6.82 21.12 5.24
C GLN A 74 5.32 20.85 5.37
N ASN A 75 4.68 21.22 6.50
CA ASN A 75 3.25 20.99 6.74
C ASN A 75 2.35 21.47 5.60
N GLY A 76 2.61 22.67 5.07
CA GLY A 76 1.83 23.25 3.97
C GLY A 76 1.97 22.53 2.63
N ARG A 77 2.93 21.60 2.49
CA ARG A 77 3.17 20.84 1.27
C ARG A 77 2.53 19.46 1.27
N LEU A 78 2.04 18.99 2.41
CA LEU A 78 1.46 17.65 2.53
C LEU A 78 0.19 17.52 1.68
N LEU A 79 -0.83 18.34 1.95
CA LEU A 79 -2.12 18.23 1.27
C LEU A 79 -2.02 18.35 -0.27
N PRO A 80 -1.30 19.36 -0.83
CA PRO A 80 -1.10 19.42 -2.29
C PRO A 80 -0.41 18.19 -2.87
N PHE A 81 0.47 17.55 -2.11
CA PHE A 81 1.10 16.31 -2.53
C PHE A 81 0.11 15.13 -2.49
N LEU A 82 -0.72 15.03 -1.45
CA LEU A 82 -1.77 14.01 -1.37
C LEU A 82 -2.76 14.14 -2.55
N ASP A 83 -3.18 15.36 -2.87
CA ASP A 83 -4.04 15.66 -4.03
C ASP A 83 -3.41 15.25 -5.36
N SER A 84 -2.06 15.21 -5.45
CA SER A 84 -1.36 14.84 -6.68
C SER A 84 -1.26 13.32 -6.91
N ILE A 85 -1.37 12.51 -5.85
CA ILE A 85 -1.24 11.05 -5.92
C ILE A 85 -2.59 10.32 -5.77
N ALA A 86 -3.57 10.96 -5.12
CA ALA A 86 -4.89 10.40 -4.90
C ALA A 86 -5.81 10.64 -6.09
N GLU A 87 -6.71 9.69 -6.35
CA GLU A 87 -7.89 9.98 -7.19
C GLU A 87 -8.86 10.89 -6.44
N GLU A 88 -8.97 10.67 -5.12
CA GLU A 88 -9.82 11.47 -4.24
C GLU A 88 -9.28 11.45 -2.80
N VAL A 89 -9.24 12.62 -2.15
CA VAL A 89 -8.96 12.75 -0.71
C VAL A 89 -10.29 12.76 0.04
N LEU A 90 -10.65 11.66 0.69
CA LEU A 90 -11.94 11.52 1.38
C LEU A 90 -11.99 12.30 2.69
N ASP A 91 -10.88 12.32 3.41
CA ASP A 91 -10.76 12.98 4.71
C ASP A 91 -9.33 13.50 4.88
N PHE A 92 -9.22 14.68 5.47
CA PHE A 92 -7.96 15.30 5.85
C PHE A 92 -8.18 16.16 7.10
N SER A 93 -7.65 15.69 8.22
CA SER A 93 -7.84 16.31 9.53
C SER A 93 -6.50 16.75 10.12
N PRO A 94 -6.14 18.04 9.99
CA PRO A 94 -4.99 18.61 10.68
C PRO A 94 -5.33 18.89 12.15
N GLN A 95 -4.42 18.51 13.05
CA GLN A 95 -4.50 18.74 14.48
C GLN A 95 -3.21 19.41 14.95
N ALA A 96 -3.33 20.36 15.87
CA ALA A 96 -2.19 21.05 16.48
C ALA A 96 -2.35 21.03 18.01
N VAL A 97 -1.28 20.66 18.70
CA VAL A 97 -1.24 20.60 20.17
C VAL A 97 -0.09 21.47 20.66
N ASP A 98 -0.35 22.33 21.65
CA ASP A 98 0.67 23.16 22.30
C ASP A 98 1.38 22.36 23.38
N LEU A 99 2.70 22.25 23.27
CA LEU A 99 3.56 21.49 24.16
C LEU A 99 4.28 22.35 25.20
N ARG A 100 4.10 23.69 25.21
CA ARG A 100 4.86 24.61 26.09
C ARG A 100 4.80 24.24 27.56
N GLU A 101 3.58 24.06 28.06
CA GLU A 101 3.34 23.78 29.48
C GLU A 101 3.95 22.44 29.88
N GLU A 102 3.77 21.41 29.05
CA GLU A 102 4.30 20.08 29.30
C GLU A 102 5.84 20.05 29.28
N LEU A 103 6.46 20.73 28.32
CA LEU A 103 7.92 20.84 28.23
C LEU A 103 8.52 21.60 29.42
N LEU A 104 7.90 22.72 29.81
CA LEU A 104 8.34 23.50 30.96
C LEU A 104 8.17 22.71 32.26
N GLY A 105 7.05 21.98 32.40
CA GLY A 105 6.79 21.09 33.52
C GLY A 105 7.82 19.98 33.64
N LEU A 106 8.11 19.27 32.53
CA LEU A 106 9.13 18.21 32.50
C LEU A 106 10.52 18.73 32.82
N THR A 107 10.91 19.87 32.25
CA THR A 107 12.23 20.47 32.49
C THR A 107 12.40 20.85 33.96
N SER A 108 11.39 21.49 34.55
CA SER A 108 11.40 21.86 35.97
C SER A 108 11.42 20.63 36.88
N ALA A 109 10.68 19.58 36.51
CA ALA A 109 10.62 18.32 37.23
C ALA A 109 11.96 17.56 37.22
N ILE A 110 12.66 17.56 36.08
CA ILE A 110 14.01 16.98 35.93
C ILE A 110 15.00 17.75 36.80
N GLN A 111 15.03 19.07 36.67
CA GLN A 111 15.96 19.92 37.43
C GLN A 111 15.82 19.69 38.93
N SER A 112 14.58 19.70 39.44
CA SER A 112 14.30 19.45 40.86
C SER A 112 14.82 18.08 41.33
N ARG A 113 14.64 17.02 40.53
CA ARG A 113 15.12 15.67 40.88
C ARG A 113 16.63 15.55 40.81
N GLU A 114 17.28 16.18 39.84
CA GLU A 114 18.74 16.24 39.74
C GLU A 114 19.35 16.99 40.92
N GLU A 115 18.71 18.07 41.38
CA GLU A 115 19.11 18.79 42.60
C GLU A 115 18.99 17.93 43.87
N ILE A 116 17.91 17.17 44.02
CA ILE A 116 17.73 16.24 45.16
C ILE A 116 18.76 15.11 45.08
N LEU A 117 18.96 14.53 43.90
CA LEU A 117 19.95 13.48 43.66
C LEU A 117 21.35 13.96 44.04
N SER A 118 21.76 15.15 43.60
CA SER A 118 23.05 15.74 43.94
C SER A 118 23.23 15.94 45.45
N LYS A 119 22.19 16.38 46.15
CA LYS A 119 22.21 16.51 47.62
C LYS A 119 22.35 15.15 48.30
N ASN A 120 21.60 14.14 47.86
CA ASN A 120 21.66 12.79 48.43
C ASN A 120 23.04 12.16 48.24
N LEU A 121 23.64 12.29 47.06
CA LEU A 121 25.00 11.83 46.79
C LEU A 121 26.02 12.51 47.72
N ALA A 122 25.87 13.81 48.01
CA ALA A 122 26.75 14.52 48.94
C ALA A 122 26.60 14.10 50.42
N PHE A 123 25.51 13.43 50.79
CA PHE A 123 25.28 12.89 52.13
C PHE A 123 25.78 11.44 52.30
N ILE A 124 25.98 10.69 51.21
CA ILE A 124 26.52 9.33 51.26
C ILE A 124 27.88 9.31 51.98
N ASP A 125 28.76 10.26 51.66
CA ASP A 125 30.10 10.37 52.26
C ASP A 125 30.09 10.70 53.77
N LYS A 126 28.94 11.06 54.34
CA LYS A 126 28.80 11.56 55.72
C LYS A 126 27.96 10.68 56.65
N THR A 127 27.47 9.53 56.18
CA THR A 127 26.48 8.72 56.91
C THR A 127 27.00 7.37 57.42
N THR A 128 26.30 6.81 58.42
CA THR A 128 26.54 5.46 58.97
C THR A 128 26.02 4.38 58.03
N ILE A 129 26.50 3.13 58.18
CA ILE A 129 26.19 1.97 57.30
C ILE A 129 24.68 1.79 57.03
N GLU A 130 23.82 1.94 58.05
CA GLU A 130 22.36 1.83 57.88
C GLU A 130 21.74 3.04 57.15
N GLY A 131 22.27 4.24 57.37
CA GLY A 131 21.88 5.45 56.65
C GLY A 131 22.30 5.39 55.17
N THR A 132 23.42 4.76 54.87
CA THR A 132 23.91 4.55 53.50
C THR A 132 22.91 3.74 52.67
N LEU A 133 22.37 2.64 53.19
CA LEU A 133 21.42 1.79 52.43
C LEU A 133 20.12 2.51 52.10
N ALA A 134 19.60 3.35 53.00
CA ALA A 134 18.40 4.15 52.74
C ALA A 134 18.66 5.20 51.65
N ILE A 135 19.81 5.87 51.70
CA ILE A 135 20.21 6.85 50.68
C ILE A 135 20.43 6.16 49.33
N GLU A 136 21.06 4.99 49.29
CA GLU A 136 21.26 4.22 48.06
C GLU A 136 19.93 3.87 47.37
N LYS A 137 18.91 3.44 48.13
CA LYS A 137 17.58 3.15 47.58
C LYS A 137 16.93 4.40 46.99
N GLU A 138 16.99 5.52 47.71
CA GLU A 138 16.45 6.80 47.25
C GLU A 138 17.17 7.29 45.98
N VAL A 139 18.49 7.16 45.93
CA VAL A 139 19.31 7.49 44.75
C VAL A 139 18.90 6.66 43.54
N MET A 140 18.73 5.34 43.71
CA MET A 140 18.29 4.46 42.63
C MET A 140 16.89 4.82 42.11
N GLN A 141 15.97 5.17 43.02
CA GLN A 141 14.64 5.63 42.64
C GLN A 141 14.71 6.95 41.86
N LEU A 142 15.43 7.95 42.36
CA LEU A 142 15.57 9.26 41.71
C LEU A 142 16.23 9.15 40.32
N LEU A 143 17.21 8.27 40.17
CA LEU A 143 17.82 7.98 38.86
C LEU A 143 16.78 7.43 37.89
N SER A 144 16.00 6.42 38.30
CA SER A 144 14.94 5.84 37.46
C SER A 144 13.89 6.88 37.06
N GLU A 145 13.42 7.69 38.00
CA GLU A 145 12.44 8.75 37.72
C GLU A 145 13.00 9.81 36.76
N THR A 146 14.26 10.21 36.95
CA THR A 146 14.92 11.20 36.10
C THR A 146 15.07 10.70 34.67
N GLU A 147 15.44 9.44 34.48
CA GLU A 147 15.54 8.84 33.15
C GLU A 147 14.16 8.72 32.47
N GLU A 148 13.11 8.37 33.20
CA GLU A 148 11.74 8.37 32.66
C GLU A 148 11.33 9.76 32.18
N LEU A 149 11.59 10.80 32.98
CA LEU A 149 11.30 12.18 32.62
C LEU A 149 12.11 12.66 31.42
N LYS A 150 13.40 12.32 31.35
CA LYS A 150 14.26 12.61 30.19
C LYS A 150 13.76 11.93 28.93
N GLY A 151 13.30 10.68 29.03
CA GLY A 151 12.67 9.96 27.93
C GLY A 151 11.44 10.68 27.40
N LYS A 152 10.55 11.14 28.29
CA LYS A 152 9.37 11.95 27.92
C LYS A 152 9.76 13.27 27.27
N LEU A 153 10.74 13.99 27.84
CA LEU A 153 11.24 15.25 27.30
C LEU A 153 11.80 15.07 25.88
N ASN A 154 12.62 14.04 25.67
CA ASN A 154 13.19 13.72 24.36
C ASN A 154 12.12 13.39 23.32
N ARG A 155 11.06 12.68 23.72
CA ARG A 155 9.91 12.43 22.85
C ARG A 155 9.22 13.74 22.44
N LEU A 156 8.88 14.62 23.39
CA LEU A 156 8.23 15.90 23.07
C LEU A 156 9.10 16.80 22.21
N ASN A 157 10.41 16.81 22.44
CA ASN A 157 11.34 17.53 21.58
C ASN A 157 11.33 16.99 20.14
N GLY A 158 11.26 15.67 19.95
CA GLY A 158 11.03 15.09 18.63
C GLY A 158 9.70 15.51 18.02
N ASP A 159 8.64 15.59 18.83
CA ASP A 159 7.30 16.02 18.41
C ASP A 159 7.24 17.52 17.99
N ARG A 160 8.16 18.36 18.47
CA ARG A 160 8.33 19.76 18.02
C ARG A 160 8.99 19.87 16.64
N ILE A 161 9.99 19.02 16.40
CA ILE A 161 10.78 19.04 15.16
C ILE A 161 9.97 18.44 14.00
N TYR A 162 9.30 17.31 14.27
CA TYR A 162 8.60 16.54 13.26
C TYR A 162 7.10 16.49 13.50
N ALA A 163 6.35 16.88 12.47
CA ALA A 163 4.94 16.54 12.35
C ALA A 163 4.77 15.04 12.08
N ARG A 164 3.57 14.51 12.37
CA ARG A 164 3.21 13.11 12.11
C ARG A 164 2.02 13.06 11.16
N ALA A 165 2.12 12.30 10.06
CA ALA A 165 0.98 11.97 9.22
C ALA A 165 0.64 10.48 9.30
N ASP A 166 -0.65 10.19 9.40
CA ASP A 166 -1.24 8.86 9.36
C ASP A 166 -2.22 8.80 8.17
N ILE A 167 -1.80 8.11 7.12
CA ILE A 167 -2.48 8.11 5.83
C ILE A 167 -2.99 6.69 5.58
N SER A 168 -4.30 6.56 5.46
CA SER A 168 -4.94 5.32 5.04
C SER A 168 -5.17 5.33 3.54
N LEU A 169 -4.72 4.29 2.86
CA LEU A 169 -4.84 4.10 1.42
C LEU A 169 -5.96 3.09 1.15
N ARG A 170 -6.96 3.50 0.37
CA ARG A 170 -8.03 2.63 -0.09
C ARG A 170 -7.97 2.53 -1.61
N TYR A 171 -8.02 1.32 -2.12
CA TYR A 171 -8.25 1.09 -3.53
C TYR A 171 -9.75 1.06 -3.80
N LEU A 172 -10.21 1.78 -4.84
CA LEU A 172 -11.56 1.59 -5.34
C LEU A 172 -11.59 0.29 -6.13
N GLU A 173 -11.91 -0.82 -5.46
CA GLU A 173 -12.27 -2.03 -6.17
C GLU A 173 -13.46 -1.71 -7.07
N LYS A 174 -13.23 -1.65 -8.38
CA LYS A 174 -14.31 -1.78 -9.35
C LYS A 174 -14.93 -3.15 -9.11
N LYS A 175 -15.96 -3.18 -8.25
CA LYS A 175 -16.82 -4.35 -8.10
C LYS A 175 -17.22 -4.73 -9.51
N LEU A 176 -16.78 -5.92 -9.94
CA LEU A 176 -17.26 -6.51 -11.18
C LEU A 176 -18.79 -6.38 -11.14
N PRO A 177 -19.45 -5.97 -12.25
CA PRO A 177 -20.91 -5.89 -12.29
C PRO A 177 -21.48 -7.18 -11.70
N SER A 178 -22.55 -7.10 -10.89
CA SER A 178 -23.21 -8.32 -10.40
C SER A 178 -23.57 -9.15 -11.62
N ILE A 179 -22.91 -10.30 -11.80
CA ILE A 179 -22.99 -11.11 -13.03
C ILE A 179 -24.46 -11.41 -13.27
N ILE A 180 -25.07 -10.72 -14.23
CA ILE A 180 -26.41 -11.04 -14.69
C ILE A 180 -26.23 -12.27 -15.60
N PRO A 181 -26.74 -13.45 -15.22
CA PRO A 181 -26.63 -14.61 -16.08
C PRO A 181 -27.32 -14.32 -17.41
N SER A 182 -26.69 -14.72 -18.51
CA SER A 182 -27.31 -14.71 -19.82
C SER A 182 -28.63 -15.50 -19.77
N SER A 183 -29.64 -15.03 -20.49
CA SER A 183 -30.85 -15.83 -20.76
C SER A 183 -30.53 -17.11 -21.53
N PHE A 184 -29.36 -17.18 -22.18
CA PHE A 184 -28.88 -18.35 -22.91
C PHE A 184 -28.01 -19.23 -22.00
N ALA A 185 -28.57 -20.36 -21.56
CA ALA A 185 -27.91 -21.27 -20.61
C ALA A 185 -26.50 -21.73 -21.04
N TRP A 186 -26.27 -21.89 -22.35
CA TRP A 186 -24.98 -22.34 -22.86
C TRP A 186 -23.88 -21.27 -22.77
N LEU A 187 -24.22 -19.97 -22.94
CA LEU A 187 -23.29 -18.85 -22.80
C LEU A 187 -22.79 -18.71 -21.36
N ASN A 188 -23.64 -19.00 -20.37
CA ASN A 188 -23.25 -19.03 -18.94
C ASN A 188 -22.20 -20.11 -18.61
N GLY A 189 -22.00 -21.06 -19.53
CA GLY A 189 -20.95 -22.08 -19.46
C GLY A 189 -19.60 -21.65 -20.00
N ILE A 190 -19.51 -20.47 -20.64
CA ILE A 190 -18.29 -19.89 -21.20
C ILE A 190 -17.73 -18.89 -20.20
N ASP A 191 -16.83 -19.38 -19.36
CA ASP A 191 -16.13 -18.60 -18.34
C ASP A 191 -14.76 -19.25 -18.11
N PHE A 192 -13.70 -18.45 -18.04
CA PHE A 192 -12.32 -18.91 -17.86
C PHE A 192 -12.14 -19.71 -16.57
N TYR A 193 -12.71 -19.26 -15.46
CA TYR A 193 -12.58 -19.95 -14.18
C TYR A 193 -13.32 -21.29 -14.18
N LYS A 194 -14.49 -21.36 -14.83
CA LYS A 194 -15.17 -22.64 -15.09
C LYS A 194 -14.39 -23.53 -16.06
N PHE A 195 -13.71 -22.93 -17.04
CA PHE A 195 -12.90 -23.63 -18.03
C PHE A 195 -11.69 -24.32 -17.38
N ILE A 196 -10.92 -23.62 -16.54
CA ILE A 196 -9.77 -24.20 -15.83
C ILE A 196 -10.19 -25.21 -14.74
N LYS A 197 -11.30 -24.97 -14.03
CA LYS A 197 -11.79 -25.87 -12.95
C LYS A 197 -12.44 -27.16 -13.47
N ARG A 198 -12.90 -27.18 -14.73
CA ARG A 198 -13.57 -28.36 -15.34
C ARG A 198 -12.63 -29.55 -15.60
N THR A 199 -11.33 -29.38 -15.40
CA THR A 199 -10.31 -30.44 -15.47
C THR A 199 -10.57 -31.64 -14.55
N ASN A 200 -11.48 -31.52 -13.56
CA ASN A 200 -11.82 -32.57 -12.59
C ASN A 200 -13.19 -33.27 -12.76
N MET A 201 -14.00 -32.98 -13.79
CA MET A 201 -15.34 -33.60 -13.94
C MET A 201 -15.39 -34.75 -14.95
N ARG A 202 -15.82 -35.94 -14.49
CA ARG A 202 -16.29 -37.05 -15.35
C ARG A 202 -17.66 -36.70 -15.94
N ILE A 203 -17.70 -36.24 -17.18
CA ILE A 203 -18.95 -35.91 -17.89
C ILE A 203 -19.54 -37.20 -18.49
N ARG A 204 -20.77 -37.56 -18.11
CA ARG A 204 -21.52 -38.68 -18.72
C ARG A 204 -21.84 -38.37 -20.20
N SER A 205 -21.56 -39.34 -21.05
CA SER A 205 -21.50 -39.25 -22.52
C SER A 205 -22.87 -39.16 -23.22
N SER A 206 -22.97 -38.31 -24.25
CA SER A 206 -23.80 -38.59 -25.43
C SER A 206 -22.89 -38.99 -26.61
N LEU A 207 -23.39 -39.85 -27.49
CA LEU A 207 -22.67 -40.72 -28.45
C LEU A 207 -21.88 -40.07 -29.61
N ALA A 208 -21.73 -38.74 -29.68
CA ALA A 208 -20.93 -38.10 -30.72
C ALA A 208 -19.63 -37.53 -30.13
N GLY A 209 -18.52 -38.23 -30.34
CA GLY A 209 -17.19 -37.79 -29.89
C GLY A 209 -16.63 -36.65 -30.75
N ILE A 210 -15.87 -35.74 -30.13
CA ILE A 210 -15.09 -34.74 -30.86
C ILE A 210 -13.87 -35.43 -31.47
N LYS A 211 -13.71 -35.32 -32.79
CA LYS A 211 -12.48 -35.68 -33.48
C LYS A 211 -11.63 -34.41 -33.60
N ALA A 212 -10.50 -34.38 -32.92
CA ALA A 212 -9.55 -33.28 -32.99
C ALA A 212 -8.13 -33.81 -32.82
N GLU A 213 -7.19 -33.14 -33.47
CA GLU A 213 -5.76 -33.40 -33.35
C GLU A 213 -5.15 -32.35 -32.42
N ALA A 214 -4.15 -32.77 -31.63
CA ALA A 214 -3.44 -31.84 -30.77
C ALA A 214 -2.49 -30.99 -31.62
N PRO A 215 -2.32 -29.70 -31.29
CA PRO A 215 -1.24 -28.89 -31.88
C PRO A 215 0.13 -29.52 -31.62
N GLU A 216 1.10 -29.20 -32.46
CA GLU A 216 2.47 -29.70 -32.33
C GLU A 216 3.05 -29.38 -30.94
N GLY A 217 3.69 -30.37 -30.32
CA GLY A 217 4.27 -30.24 -28.97
C GLY A 217 3.27 -30.38 -27.81
N PHE A 218 1.97 -30.54 -28.06
CA PHE A 218 0.99 -30.74 -26.98
C PHE A 218 0.80 -32.23 -26.64
N ALA A 219 0.76 -32.57 -25.35
CA ALA A 219 0.42 -33.90 -24.86
C ALA A 219 -1.10 -34.02 -24.68
N VAL A 220 -1.73 -35.06 -25.24
CA VAL A 220 -3.18 -35.30 -25.13
C VAL A 220 -3.52 -35.99 -23.82
N PHE A 221 -4.38 -35.37 -23.01
CA PHE A 221 -4.82 -35.90 -21.71
C PHE A 221 -6.13 -36.70 -21.80
N ASN A 222 -7.03 -36.30 -22.71
CA ASN A 222 -8.32 -36.96 -22.87
C ASN A 222 -8.65 -37.15 -24.36
N LYS A 223 -8.47 -38.38 -24.85
CA LYS A 223 -8.89 -38.80 -26.19
C LYS A 223 -10.40 -39.05 -26.21
N GLY A 224 -11.19 -37.97 -26.22
CA GLY A 224 -12.51 -37.93 -26.85
C GLY A 224 -13.57 -38.97 -26.42
N ARG A 225 -13.56 -39.52 -25.20
CA ARG A 225 -14.75 -40.22 -24.69
C ARG A 225 -15.80 -39.19 -24.26
N GLY A 226 -16.44 -38.53 -25.22
CA GLY A 226 -17.53 -37.58 -25.00
C GLY A 226 -17.36 -36.24 -25.74
N ARG A 227 -17.89 -35.17 -25.14
CA ARG A 227 -17.97 -33.82 -25.74
C ARG A 227 -16.75 -32.94 -25.47
N THR A 228 -15.60 -33.50 -25.08
CA THR A 228 -14.40 -32.73 -24.72
C THR A 228 -13.13 -33.38 -25.27
N PHE A 229 -12.21 -32.53 -25.74
CA PHE A 229 -10.84 -32.88 -26.10
C PHE A 229 -9.91 -31.95 -25.33
N MET A 230 -8.80 -32.48 -24.77
CA MET A 230 -7.88 -31.69 -23.96
C MET A 230 -6.42 -32.10 -24.22
N ALA A 231 -5.57 -31.10 -24.40
CA ALA A 231 -4.13 -31.25 -24.53
C ALA A 231 -3.39 -30.14 -23.76
N LEU A 232 -2.16 -30.41 -23.29
CA LEU A 232 -1.34 -29.46 -22.54
C LEU A 232 0.04 -29.34 -23.20
N SER A 233 0.59 -28.14 -23.28
CA SER A 233 1.97 -27.92 -23.70
C SER A 233 2.97 -28.10 -22.53
N PRO A 234 4.27 -28.28 -22.80
CA PRO A 234 5.32 -28.32 -21.77
C PRO A 234 5.38 -27.02 -20.94
N GLU A 235 5.05 -25.89 -21.56
CA GLU A 235 5.00 -24.56 -20.94
C GLU A 235 3.71 -24.32 -20.14
N GLY A 236 2.85 -25.33 -19.99
CA GLY A 236 1.61 -25.25 -19.21
C GLY A 236 0.41 -24.64 -19.95
N ALA A 237 0.48 -24.44 -21.27
CA ALA A 237 -0.65 -23.94 -22.06
C ALA A 237 -1.71 -25.04 -22.22
N LEU A 238 -2.94 -24.74 -21.82
CA LEU A 238 -4.06 -25.67 -21.89
C LEU A 238 -4.89 -25.46 -23.16
N TYR A 239 -4.98 -26.49 -23.99
CA TYR A 239 -5.84 -26.53 -25.18
C TYR A 239 -7.04 -27.43 -24.93
N THR A 240 -8.26 -26.88 -24.98
CA THR A 240 -9.49 -27.66 -24.78
C THR A 240 -10.52 -27.32 -25.86
N ILE A 241 -11.14 -28.35 -26.43
CA ILE A 241 -12.26 -28.22 -27.36
C ILE A 241 -13.49 -28.84 -26.72
N TYR A 242 -14.63 -28.17 -26.84
CA TYR A 242 -15.91 -28.70 -26.41
C TYR A 242 -17.01 -28.39 -27.42
N ARG A 243 -18.02 -29.26 -27.45
CA ARG A 243 -19.20 -29.10 -28.31
C ARG A 243 -20.44 -28.92 -27.44
N ILE A 244 -21.11 -27.79 -27.60
CA ILE A 244 -22.37 -27.49 -26.93
C ILE A 244 -23.41 -27.12 -27.98
N ASN A 245 -24.63 -27.61 -27.81
CA ASN A 245 -25.73 -27.24 -28.69
C ASN A 245 -26.13 -25.79 -28.41
N ASN A 246 -26.14 -24.96 -29.46
CA ASN A 246 -26.66 -23.60 -29.38
C ASN A 246 -28.19 -23.64 -29.40
N TYR A 247 -28.82 -23.33 -28.27
CA TYR A 247 -30.27 -23.17 -28.17
C TYR A 247 -30.61 -21.79 -27.63
N PRO A 248 -31.54 -21.03 -28.25
CA PRO A 248 -32.24 -21.33 -29.53
C PRO A 248 -31.28 -21.34 -30.74
N ARG A 249 -31.65 -21.93 -31.88
CA ARG A 249 -30.77 -21.90 -33.06
C ARG A 249 -30.72 -20.49 -33.64
N MET A 250 -29.54 -19.88 -33.66
CA MET A 250 -29.28 -18.54 -34.22
C MET A 250 -28.00 -18.56 -35.06
N ASP A 251 -27.78 -17.51 -35.84
CA ASP A 251 -26.60 -17.37 -36.71
C ASP A 251 -25.32 -17.01 -35.94
N LEU A 252 -24.18 -17.15 -36.62
CA LEU A 252 -22.87 -16.87 -36.04
C LEU A 252 -22.71 -15.39 -35.64
N ALA A 253 -23.29 -14.47 -36.42
CA ALA A 253 -23.23 -13.03 -36.16
C ALA A 253 -23.96 -12.66 -34.86
N PHE A 254 -25.14 -13.26 -34.61
CA PHE A 254 -25.85 -13.09 -33.35
C PHE A 254 -25.03 -13.60 -32.16
N TRP A 255 -24.48 -14.81 -32.26
CA TRP A 255 -23.72 -15.41 -31.17
C TRP A 255 -22.41 -14.69 -30.85
N THR A 256 -21.75 -14.16 -31.88
CA THR A 256 -20.57 -13.30 -31.75
C THR A 256 -20.89 -12.10 -30.86
N LYS A 257 -21.99 -11.38 -31.15
CA LYS A 257 -22.42 -10.22 -30.36
C LYS A 257 -22.86 -10.61 -28.94
N ALA A 258 -23.62 -11.69 -28.82
CA ALA A 258 -24.12 -12.16 -27.52
C ALA A 258 -22.97 -12.59 -26.58
N LEU A 259 -21.97 -13.29 -27.11
CA LEU A 259 -20.79 -13.70 -26.38
C LEU A 259 -19.95 -12.49 -25.96
N GLN A 260 -19.68 -11.57 -26.89
CA GLN A 260 -18.90 -10.35 -26.61
C GLN A 260 -19.56 -9.53 -25.50
N LYS A 261 -20.89 -9.37 -25.56
CA LYS A 261 -21.65 -8.69 -24.52
C LYS A 261 -21.54 -9.42 -23.18
N GLN A 262 -21.79 -10.73 -23.14
CA GLN A 262 -21.75 -11.51 -21.91
C GLN A 262 -20.37 -11.46 -21.23
N LEU A 263 -19.29 -11.60 -21.99
CA LEU A 263 -17.93 -11.56 -21.45
C LEU A 263 -17.54 -10.16 -20.99
N SER A 264 -17.91 -9.11 -21.74
CA SER A 264 -17.68 -7.72 -21.34
C SER A 264 -18.44 -7.39 -20.04
N ASP A 265 -19.70 -7.80 -19.93
CA ASP A 265 -20.54 -7.63 -18.74
C ASP A 265 -19.99 -8.43 -17.54
N SER A 266 -19.30 -9.53 -17.80
CA SER A 266 -18.61 -10.36 -16.79
C SER A 266 -17.21 -9.85 -16.44
N GLY A 267 -16.79 -8.72 -17.01
CA GLY A 267 -15.51 -8.04 -16.69
C GLY A 267 -14.30 -8.47 -17.52
N TYR A 268 -14.49 -9.31 -18.54
CA TYR A 268 -13.41 -9.63 -19.50
C TYR A 268 -13.13 -8.43 -20.39
N ARG A 269 -11.85 -8.22 -20.72
CA ARG A 269 -11.44 -7.16 -21.65
C ARG A 269 -10.99 -7.77 -22.96
N LEU A 270 -11.59 -7.34 -24.07
CA LEU A 270 -11.23 -7.83 -25.40
C LEU A 270 -9.81 -7.35 -25.75
N HIS A 271 -8.91 -8.28 -26.01
CA HIS A 271 -7.56 -7.98 -26.51
C HIS A 271 -7.53 -7.95 -28.03
N LYS A 272 -8.17 -8.93 -28.67
CA LYS A 272 -8.17 -9.09 -30.13
C LYS A 272 -9.44 -9.82 -30.62
N GLY A 273 -9.87 -9.52 -31.85
CA GLY A 273 -11.09 -10.06 -32.47
C GLY A 273 -12.30 -9.12 -32.38
N PRO A 274 -13.48 -9.52 -32.88
CA PRO A 274 -13.77 -10.79 -33.56
C PRO A 274 -13.06 -10.90 -34.91
N GLU A 275 -12.32 -11.99 -35.14
CA GLU A 275 -11.74 -12.34 -36.44
C GLU A 275 -12.43 -13.58 -37.00
N GLU A 276 -13.01 -13.48 -38.19
CA GLU A 276 -13.61 -14.65 -38.85
C GLU A 276 -12.53 -15.61 -39.34
N PHE A 277 -12.73 -16.90 -39.12
CA PHE A 277 -11.90 -17.94 -39.71
C PHE A 277 -12.77 -19.02 -40.34
N THR A 278 -12.25 -19.68 -41.37
CA THR A 278 -12.91 -20.83 -42.00
C THR A 278 -12.09 -22.08 -41.70
N GLY A 279 -12.67 -22.98 -40.92
CA GLY A 279 -12.09 -24.30 -40.67
C GLY A 279 -12.47 -25.31 -41.76
N PRO A 280 -11.97 -26.56 -41.67
CA PRO A 280 -12.24 -27.61 -42.65
C PRO A 280 -13.74 -27.96 -42.78
N GLU A 281 -14.51 -27.83 -41.70
CA GLU A 281 -15.92 -28.23 -41.64
C GLU A 281 -16.89 -27.06 -41.41
N GLU A 282 -16.45 -25.96 -40.77
CA GLU A 282 -17.34 -24.87 -40.35
C GLU A 282 -16.64 -23.50 -40.35
N LYS A 283 -17.42 -22.42 -40.47
CA LYS A 283 -16.96 -21.04 -40.22
C LYS A 283 -17.04 -20.73 -38.73
N GLY A 284 -16.07 -19.98 -38.22
CA GLY A 284 -15.99 -19.61 -36.81
C GLY A 284 -15.50 -18.17 -36.61
N VAL A 285 -15.48 -17.75 -35.35
CA VAL A 285 -14.93 -16.46 -34.93
C VAL A 285 -13.91 -16.68 -33.82
N TYR A 286 -12.77 -16.04 -33.97
CA TYR A 286 -11.69 -16.02 -32.99
C TYR A 286 -11.77 -14.77 -32.13
N PHE A 287 -11.54 -14.95 -30.83
CA PHE A 287 -11.42 -13.87 -29.86
C PHE A 287 -10.25 -14.14 -28.92
N GLU A 288 -9.58 -13.07 -28.51
CA GLU A 288 -8.57 -13.07 -27.46
C GLU A 288 -9.03 -12.13 -26.34
N TRP A 289 -9.08 -12.64 -25.11
CA TRP A 289 -9.61 -11.91 -23.96
C TRP A 289 -8.60 -11.90 -22.81
N ILE A 290 -8.49 -10.74 -22.16
CA ILE A 290 -7.81 -10.59 -20.88
C ILE A 290 -8.82 -10.92 -19.78
N VAL A 291 -8.48 -11.90 -18.95
CA VAL A 291 -9.33 -12.41 -17.87
C VAL A 291 -9.27 -11.45 -16.67
N PRO A 292 -10.40 -11.10 -16.03
CA PRO A 292 -10.38 -10.32 -14.80
C PRO A 292 -9.82 -11.18 -13.66
N TYR A 293 -8.84 -10.66 -12.92
CA TYR A 293 -8.29 -11.35 -11.76
C TYR A 293 -9.36 -11.44 -10.66
N GLN A 294 -9.73 -12.66 -10.26
CA GLN A 294 -10.54 -12.94 -9.08
C GLN A 294 -9.58 -13.39 -7.98
N GLY A 295 -9.20 -12.45 -7.11
CA GLY A 295 -8.47 -12.73 -5.86
C GLY A 295 -9.35 -13.41 -4.83
#